data_AF-A0A6F8YKL2-F1
#
_entry.id   AF-A0A6F8YKL2-F1
#
_cell.length_a   1.000
_cell.length_b   1.000
_cell.length_c   1.000
_cell.angle_alpha   90.00
_cell.angle_beta   90.00
_cell.angle_gamma   90.00
#
_symmetry.space_group_name_H-M   'P 1'
#
loop_
_entity.id
_entity.type
_entity.pdbx_description
1 polymer ?
#
loop_
_entity_poly.entity_id
_entity_poly.type
_entity_poly.pdbx_seq_one_letter_code
_entity_poly.pdbx_strand_id
1 'polypeptide(L)'
;MSLTVNDYSDSRAILVAVSEYEDDSFLDVPAAKNSLDRLNSILVDQSLCGWPEERIEILLNPADPSRLAQRLRRVAEETTGTLLVYFVGHGVLTETGELCLVLRNTEASDPDLTGLEFNRMRQALINSPAQTKIAILDCCYSGRIVHGLSGGATESALADASEITGTCTLTAADQTAHVPEMQRKGVCTSFTDSLVDVIQDGLPNGLPTLTLGVIYREVKKRLRALDLPTPNQRGTDTVHLYPFSWNVSYGVRDTTKSLVNFALTMSEDEVVQLHGMALGNQLALMLTQSPKYRLCDHDLREIRDFPGFYQLLLEGATGTSETMYVGGVQGSLKERLYRHHRKLLARRGIDLQRIFFSRLYVSDELASLGSRFIIAAPLIRNLDLKWNRNGFGNSDPGRNRDHARISSSHFDVQYPIDLAYRLEWPSLDAMSITEALDNVRRQLPYVFRGGWNDQSLMSTVFKPQSRSVTAHQFFTNVSGSTDDQWQITAFPGFVTMYRGPVNYPSAWQYYRGGTVIEQRPEFLTRQYL
;
A
#
# COMPACT_ATOMS: atom_id res chain seq x y z
N MET A 1 0.88 23.67 1.60
CA MET A 1 -0.39 22.92 1.73
C MET A 1 -0.23 22.02 2.94
N SER A 2 -1.05 22.20 3.99
CA SER A 2 -1.02 21.37 5.20
C SER A 2 -1.44 19.94 4.83
N LEU A 3 -0.69 18.94 5.25
CA LEU A 3 -0.92 17.53 4.91
C LEU A 3 -1.86 16.92 5.97
N THR A 4 -3.14 16.80 5.66
CA THR A 4 -4.11 16.10 6.51
C THR A 4 -4.05 14.59 6.26
N VAL A 5 -4.37 13.77 7.27
CA VAL A 5 -4.38 12.29 7.15
C VAL A 5 -5.39 11.83 6.09
N ASN A 6 -6.52 12.54 6.00
CA ASN A 6 -7.59 12.31 5.04
C ASN A 6 -8.06 13.63 4.42
N ASP A 7 -8.77 13.54 3.30
CA ASP A 7 -9.54 14.65 2.75
C ASP A 7 -10.91 14.73 3.43
N TYR A 8 -11.15 15.80 4.19
CA TYR A 8 -12.40 16.03 4.92
C TYR A 8 -13.39 16.95 4.20
N SER A 9 -13.13 17.30 2.94
CA SER A 9 -13.98 18.19 2.13
C SER A 9 -15.43 17.70 1.97
N ASP A 10 -15.67 16.41 2.08
CA ASP A 10 -17.01 15.81 2.02
C ASP A 10 -17.38 15.04 3.31
N SER A 11 -16.63 15.28 4.39
CA SER A 11 -16.77 14.60 5.67
C SER A 11 -17.47 15.46 6.72
N ARG A 12 -18.11 14.82 7.70
CA ARG A 12 -18.73 15.46 8.87
C ARG A 12 -18.50 14.64 10.13
N ALA A 13 -18.31 15.33 11.25
CA ALA A 13 -18.25 14.75 12.57
C ALA A 13 -19.32 15.38 13.48
N ILE A 14 -19.98 14.57 14.30
CA ILE A 14 -20.89 15.02 15.35
C ILE A 14 -20.39 14.44 16.67
N LEU A 15 -20.08 15.31 17.63
CA LEU A 15 -19.62 14.94 18.95
C LEU A 15 -20.69 15.33 19.97
N VAL A 16 -21.25 14.35 20.67
CA VAL A 16 -22.34 14.52 21.63
C VAL A 16 -21.84 14.17 23.02
N ALA A 17 -22.06 15.05 23.99
CA ALA A 17 -21.77 14.77 25.40
C ALA A 17 -22.93 15.16 26.29
N VAL A 18 -23.22 14.32 27.29
CA VAL A 18 -24.20 14.61 28.33
C VAL A 18 -23.52 14.52 29.68
N SER A 19 -23.26 15.68 30.28
CA SER A 19 -22.59 15.83 31.57
C SER A 19 -23.55 16.18 32.71
N GLU A 20 -24.73 16.70 32.39
CA GLU A 20 -25.76 17.14 33.34
C GLU A 20 -27.09 16.43 33.03
N TYR A 21 -27.79 15.97 34.06
CA TYR A 21 -29.09 15.31 33.95
C TYR A 21 -30.13 15.97 34.86
N GLU A 22 -31.39 15.99 34.42
CA GLU A 22 -32.52 16.55 35.17
C GLU A 22 -33.23 15.53 36.05
N ASP A 23 -33.19 14.24 35.68
CA ASP A 23 -33.68 13.13 36.51
C ASP A 23 -32.59 12.70 37.50
N ASP A 24 -32.88 12.82 38.79
CA ASP A 24 -31.98 12.47 39.90
C ASP A 24 -31.52 10.99 39.90
N SER A 25 -32.19 10.12 39.12
CA SER A 25 -31.77 8.73 38.90
C SER A 25 -30.45 8.63 38.12
N PHE A 26 -30.10 9.67 37.35
CA PHE A 26 -28.87 9.76 36.59
C PHE A 26 -27.92 10.74 37.24
N LEU A 27 -26.81 10.23 37.77
CA LEU A 27 -25.77 11.10 38.33
C LEU A 27 -25.08 11.88 37.22
N ASP A 28 -24.83 13.17 37.46
CA ASP A 28 -24.01 14.00 36.59
C ASP A 28 -22.66 13.34 36.27
N VAL A 29 -22.22 13.53 35.02
CA VAL A 29 -20.96 13.01 34.49
C VAL A 29 -20.10 14.18 33.99
N PRO A 30 -19.50 14.99 34.88
CA PRO A 30 -18.63 16.10 34.46
C PRO A 30 -17.49 15.66 33.53
N ALA A 31 -17.06 14.40 33.64
CA ALA A 31 -16.06 13.81 32.76
C ALA A 31 -16.48 13.76 31.28
N ALA A 32 -17.78 13.68 30.97
CA ALA A 32 -18.29 13.62 29.61
C ALA A 32 -17.93 14.89 28.82
N LYS A 33 -18.05 16.06 29.45
CA LYS A 33 -17.63 17.33 28.85
C LYS A 33 -16.11 17.36 28.61
N ASN A 34 -15.31 16.89 29.57
CA ASN A 34 -13.85 16.87 29.42
C ASN A 34 -13.42 15.93 28.28
N SER A 35 -14.05 14.75 28.20
CA SER A 35 -13.84 13.77 27.12
C SER A 35 -14.18 14.34 25.74
N LEU A 36 -15.29 15.07 25.63
CA LEU A 36 -15.69 15.80 24.42
C LEU A 36 -14.64 16.82 24.00
N ASP A 37 -14.22 17.69 24.92
CA ASP A 37 -13.23 18.73 24.67
C ASP A 37 -11.89 18.12 24.24
N ARG A 38 -11.48 17.04 24.92
CA ARG A 38 -10.23 16.34 24.65
C ARG A 38 -10.23 15.60 23.31
N LEU A 39 -11.32 14.90 22.96
CA LEU A 39 -11.46 14.27 21.65
C LEU A 39 -11.50 15.33 20.53
N ASN A 40 -12.25 16.43 20.73
CA ASN A 40 -12.29 17.51 19.76
C ASN A 40 -10.88 18.09 19.49
N SER A 41 -10.08 18.27 20.54
CA SER A 41 -8.71 18.80 20.43
C SER A 41 -7.82 17.96 19.50
N ILE A 42 -7.89 16.63 19.57
CA ILE A 42 -7.10 15.77 18.68
C ILE A 42 -7.67 15.66 17.27
N LEU A 43 -8.99 15.83 17.12
CA LEU A 43 -9.62 15.84 15.80
C LEU A 43 -9.17 17.05 14.98
N VAL A 44 -9.14 18.23 15.58
CA VAL A 44 -8.75 19.48 14.89
C VAL A 44 -7.23 19.63 14.70
N ASP A 45 -6.42 18.97 15.52
CA ASP A 45 -4.97 19.06 15.45
C ASP A 45 -4.44 18.52 14.11
N GLN A 46 -3.82 19.41 13.34
CA GLN A 46 -3.26 19.13 12.01
C GLN A 46 -2.12 18.11 12.03
N SER A 47 -1.40 17.99 13.15
CA SER A 47 -0.36 16.99 13.34
C SER A 47 -0.90 15.61 13.73
N LEU A 48 -2.19 15.53 14.09
CA LEU A 48 -2.88 14.30 14.45
C LEU A 48 -3.92 13.92 13.38
N CYS A 49 -5.17 14.35 13.53
CA CYS A 49 -6.27 13.98 12.64
C CYS A 49 -6.53 15.03 11.55
N GLY A 50 -6.45 16.32 11.88
CA GLY A 50 -6.53 17.43 10.92
C GLY A 50 -7.92 17.73 10.34
N TRP A 51 -8.99 17.45 11.08
CA TRP A 51 -10.36 17.84 10.71
C TRP A 51 -10.49 19.37 10.70
N PRO A 52 -11.14 19.97 9.68
CA PRO A 52 -11.54 21.37 9.73
C PRO A 52 -12.61 21.58 10.81
N GLU A 53 -12.49 22.65 11.60
CA GLU A 53 -13.44 22.96 12.68
C GLU A 53 -14.88 23.09 12.17
N GLU A 54 -15.08 23.67 10.99
CA GLU A 54 -16.40 23.82 10.37
C GLU A 54 -17.06 22.47 9.98
N ARG A 55 -16.31 21.37 10.01
CA ARG A 55 -16.81 20.01 9.74
C ARG A 55 -17.15 19.23 11.00
N ILE A 56 -16.87 19.77 12.18
CA ILE A 56 -17.19 19.16 13.46
C ILE A 56 -18.34 19.93 14.12
N GLU A 57 -19.39 19.22 14.47
CA GLU A 57 -20.52 19.75 15.23
C GLU A 57 -20.46 19.21 16.67
N ILE A 58 -20.48 20.12 17.65
CA ILE A 58 -20.41 19.79 19.07
C ILE A 58 -21.77 20.03 19.72
N LEU A 59 -22.32 19.02 20.37
CA LEU A 59 -23.62 19.06 21.06
C LEU A 59 -23.43 18.67 22.53
N LEU A 60 -23.44 19.67 23.41
CA LEU A 60 -23.33 19.50 24.86
C LEU A 60 -24.72 19.55 25.51
N ASN A 61 -25.02 18.56 26.35
CA ASN A 61 -26.29 18.39 27.09
C ASN A 61 -27.55 18.56 26.22
N PRO A 62 -27.67 17.89 25.05
CA PRO A 62 -28.92 17.87 24.31
C PRO A 62 -30.07 17.37 25.20
N ALA A 63 -31.23 18.01 25.07
CA ALA A 63 -32.43 17.75 25.86
C ALA A 63 -33.65 17.44 24.99
N ASP A 64 -33.47 17.17 23.69
CA ASP A 64 -34.58 16.83 22.80
C ASP A 64 -34.15 15.66 21.90
N PRO A 65 -34.61 14.43 22.20
CA PRO A 65 -34.24 13.25 21.43
C PRO A 65 -34.73 13.31 19.98
N SER A 66 -35.89 13.91 19.74
CA SER A 66 -36.45 14.05 18.39
C SER A 66 -35.63 15.00 17.54
N ARG A 67 -35.25 16.15 18.11
CA ARG A 67 -34.40 17.13 17.43
C ARG A 67 -32.99 16.60 17.19
N LEU A 68 -32.41 15.87 18.14
CA LEU A 68 -31.11 15.22 17.98
C LEU A 68 -31.15 14.15 16.88
N ALA A 69 -32.17 13.29 16.87
CA ALA A 69 -32.35 12.28 15.82
C ALA A 69 -32.53 12.91 14.43
N GLN A 70 -33.33 13.98 14.31
CA GLN A 70 -33.49 14.72 13.07
C GLN A 70 -32.16 15.34 12.60
N ARG A 71 -31.37 15.88 13.53
CA ARG A 71 -30.07 16.47 13.22
C ARG A 71 -29.08 15.41 12.72
N LEU A 72 -28.99 14.28 13.41
CA LEU A 72 -28.17 13.13 13.01
C LEU A 72 -28.52 12.66 11.60
N ARG A 73 -29.81 12.47 11.30
CA ARG A 73 -30.26 12.06 9.95
C ARG A 73 -29.85 13.07 8.88
N ARG A 74 -30.09 14.36 9.12
CA ARG A 74 -29.76 15.40 8.14
C ARG A 74 -28.27 15.44 7.80
N VAL A 75 -27.42 15.43 8.83
CA VAL A 75 -25.97 15.41 8.61
C VAL A 75 -25.54 14.13 7.93
N ALA A 76 -26.15 13.00 8.30
CA ALA A 76 -25.87 11.71 7.67
C ALA A 76 -26.23 11.70 6.18
N GLU A 77 -27.37 12.26 5.78
CA GLU A 77 -27.82 12.38 4.38
C GLU A 77 -26.90 13.30 3.54
N GLU A 78 -26.34 14.34 4.16
CA GLU A 78 -25.48 15.32 3.49
C GLU A 78 -23.99 14.89 3.38
N THR A 79 -23.60 13.77 4.00
CA THR A 79 -22.18 13.35 4.10
C THR A 79 -21.88 12.21 3.13
N THR A 80 -20.90 12.40 2.24
CA THR A 80 -20.46 11.37 1.27
C THR A 80 -19.03 10.85 1.55
N GLY A 81 -18.20 11.59 2.27
CA GLY A 81 -16.87 11.17 2.71
C GLY A 81 -16.92 10.30 3.97
N THR A 82 -16.36 10.80 5.07
CA THR A 82 -16.40 10.16 6.39
C THR A 82 -17.47 10.80 7.26
N LEU A 83 -18.35 9.98 7.83
CA LEU A 83 -19.30 10.35 8.87
C LEU A 83 -18.83 9.78 10.22
N LEU A 84 -18.42 10.66 11.14
CA LEU A 84 -18.01 10.30 12.50
C LEU A 84 -19.08 10.74 13.50
N VAL A 85 -19.56 9.83 14.34
CA VAL A 85 -20.43 10.14 15.46
C VAL A 85 -19.75 9.68 16.74
N TYR A 86 -19.59 10.59 17.69
CA TYR A 86 -19.10 10.29 19.03
C TYR A 86 -20.18 10.63 20.05
N PHE A 87 -20.42 9.73 21.00
CA PHE A 87 -21.33 9.95 22.11
C PHE A 87 -20.63 9.60 23.42
N VAL A 88 -20.76 10.47 24.44
CA VAL A 88 -20.29 10.21 25.80
C VAL A 88 -21.34 10.62 26.84
N GLY A 89 -21.67 9.71 27.76
CA GLY A 89 -22.74 9.90 28.74
C GLY A 89 -23.28 8.56 29.24
N HIS A 90 -24.47 8.58 29.85
CA HIS A 90 -25.13 7.35 30.30
C HIS A 90 -25.78 6.57 29.16
N GLY A 91 -25.76 5.24 29.28
CA GLY A 91 -26.52 4.32 28.44
C GLY A 91 -27.37 3.40 29.31
N VAL A 92 -28.64 3.23 28.94
CA VAL A 92 -29.59 2.33 29.62
C VAL A 92 -30.15 1.33 28.62
N LEU A 93 -30.48 0.13 29.09
CA LEU A 93 -31.26 -0.83 28.31
C LEU A 93 -32.74 -0.58 28.60
N THR A 94 -33.54 -0.49 27.55
CA THR A 94 -35.00 -0.48 27.64
C THR A 94 -35.51 -1.85 28.09
N GLU A 95 -36.80 -1.96 28.43
CA GLU A 95 -37.45 -3.25 28.73
C GLU A 95 -37.35 -4.25 27.56
N THR A 96 -37.29 -3.73 26.33
CA THR A 96 -37.12 -4.52 25.11
C THR A 96 -35.68 -4.96 24.86
N GLY A 97 -34.74 -4.58 25.73
CA GLY A 97 -33.32 -4.91 25.61
C GLY A 97 -32.56 -4.03 24.62
N GLU A 98 -33.16 -2.95 24.13
CA GLU A 98 -32.51 -2.00 23.22
C GLU A 98 -31.70 -0.96 24.01
N LEU A 99 -30.53 -0.59 23.48
CA LEU A 99 -29.72 0.49 24.06
C LEU A 99 -30.37 1.84 23.79
N CYS A 100 -30.60 2.60 24.85
CA CYS A 100 -30.97 4.00 24.80
C CYS A 100 -29.84 4.90 25.36
N LEU A 101 -29.48 5.93 24.60
CA LEU A 101 -28.53 6.96 24.98
C LEU A 101 -29.27 8.03 25.79
N VAL A 102 -28.86 8.20 27.05
CA VAL A 102 -29.54 9.11 27.99
C VAL A 102 -29.16 10.55 27.65
N LEU A 103 -30.17 11.40 27.51
CA LEU A 103 -30.06 12.83 27.25
C LEU A 103 -30.35 13.62 28.54
N ARG A 104 -30.16 14.95 28.52
CA ARG A 104 -30.30 15.81 29.70
C ARG A 104 -31.67 15.65 30.39
N ASN A 105 -32.74 15.56 29.61
CA ASN A 105 -34.14 15.47 30.07
C ASN A 105 -34.71 14.04 30.00
N THR A 106 -33.87 13.03 29.82
CA THR A 106 -34.36 11.65 29.80
C THR A 106 -34.83 11.25 31.18
N GLU A 107 -36.05 10.72 31.24
CA GLU A 107 -36.68 10.19 32.44
C GLU A 107 -36.34 8.71 32.58
N ALA A 108 -35.90 8.28 33.76
CA ALA A 108 -35.46 6.92 34.00
C ALA A 108 -36.61 5.90 33.99
N SER A 109 -37.86 6.35 34.12
CA SER A 109 -39.06 5.53 33.99
C SER A 109 -39.38 5.18 32.55
N ASP A 110 -39.10 6.09 31.62
CA ASP A 110 -39.52 6.00 30.21
C ASP A 110 -38.35 6.34 29.26
N PRO A 111 -37.22 5.61 29.34
CA PRO A 111 -36.02 5.93 28.57
C PRO A 111 -36.20 5.74 27.06
N ASP A 112 -37.07 4.82 26.62
CA ASP A 112 -37.43 4.60 25.21
C ASP A 112 -38.20 5.79 24.60
N LEU A 113 -38.99 6.50 25.42
CA LEU A 113 -39.76 7.67 24.99
C LEU A 113 -38.96 8.97 25.08
N THR A 114 -38.15 9.13 26.12
CA THR A 114 -37.49 10.40 26.48
C THR A 114 -35.99 10.42 26.22
N GLY A 115 -35.39 9.28 25.88
CA GLY A 115 -34.00 9.15 25.45
C GLY A 115 -33.84 8.95 23.95
N LEU A 116 -32.59 8.83 23.49
CA LEU A 116 -32.28 8.51 22.10
C LEU A 116 -31.96 7.02 21.95
N GLU A 117 -32.92 6.26 21.44
CA GLU A 117 -32.69 4.87 21.04
C GLU A 117 -31.48 4.77 20.08
N PHE A 118 -30.51 3.93 20.42
CA PHE A 118 -29.30 3.74 19.61
C PHE A 118 -29.62 3.28 18.20
N ASN A 119 -30.71 2.50 18.02
CA ASN A 119 -31.14 2.05 16.71
C ASN A 119 -31.49 3.22 15.78
N ARG A 120 -32.00 4.35 16.30
CA ARG A 120 -32.26 5.56 15.49
C ARG A 120 -30.96 6.19 14.97
N MET A 121 -29.93 6.25 15.81
CA MET A 121 -28.59 6.71 15.40
C MET A 121 -27.97 5.75 14.39
N ARG A 122 -28.05 4.44 14.67
CA ARG A 122 -27.56 3.37 13.79
C ARG A 122 -28.22 3.45 12.40
N GLN A 123 -29.53 3.61 12.33
CA GLN A 123 -30.23 3.72 11.05
C GLN A 123 -29.83 4.97 10.26
N ALA A 124 -29.59 6.09 10.93
CA ALA A 124 -29.08 7.30 10.30
C ALA A 124 -27.69 7.07 9.67
N LEU A 125 -26.78 6.41 10.40
CA LEU A 125 -25.46 6.03 9.88
C LEU A 125 -25.57 5.07 8.68
N ILE A 126 -26.40 4.03 8.78
CA ILE A 126 -26.60 3.04 7.72
C ILE A 126 -27.08 3.72 6.43
N ASN A 127 -28.10 4.58 6.55
CA ASN A 127 -28.74 5.26 5.42
C ASN A 127 -27.88 6.38 4.81
N SER A 128 -26.77 6.76 5.44
CA SER A 128 -25.85 7.75 4.91
C SER A 128 -25.16 7.25 3.62
N PRO A 129 -24.98 8.12 2.61
CA PRO A 129 -24.13 7.82 1.46
C PRO A 129 -22.62 7.91 1.77
N ALA A 130 -22.24 8.18 3.02
CA ALA A 130 -20.85 8.25 3.44
C ALA A 130 -20.08 6.97 3.09
N GLN A 131 -18.91 7.13 2.48
CA GLN A 131 -17.99 6.03 2.18
C GLN A 131 -17.49 5.35 3.46
N THR A 132 -17.31 6.11 4.54
CA THR A 132 -16.85 5.60 5.83
C THR A 132 -17.78 6.07 6.94
N LYS A 133 -18.27 5.14 7.77
CA LYS A 133 -19.19 5.43 8.89
C LYS A 133 -18.58 4.95 10.19
N ILE A 134 -18.38 5.86 11.13
CA ILE A 134 -17.69 5.59 12.40
C ILE A 134 -18.60 6.06 13.54
N ALA A 135 -18.88 5.16 14.48
CA ALA A 135 -19.55 5.44 15.74
C ALA A 135 -18.60 5.09 16.90
N ILE A 136 -18.36 6.04 17.80
CA ILE A 136 -17.59 5.83 19.03
C ILE A 136 -18.51 6.14 20.20
N LEU A 137 -18.84 5.12 21.00
CA LEU A 137 -19.75 5.23 22.13
C LEU A 137 -18.98 5.02 23.44
N ASP A 138 -18.80 6.10 24.16
CA ASP A 138 -18.27 6.11 25.52
C ASP A 138 -19.42 6.22 26.53
N CYS A 139 -20.23 5.17 26.55
CA CYS A 139 -21.33 5.03 27.49
C CYS A 139 -21.25 3.66 28.17
N CYS A 140 -21.38 3.65 29.50
CA CYS A 140 -21.48 2.42 30.26
C CYS A 140 -22.95 2.01 30.34
N TYR A 141 -23.22 0.71 30.17
CA TYR A 141 -24.53 0.16 30.51
C TYR A 141 -24.67 0.15 32.03
N SER A 142 -25.48 1.03 32.61
CA SER A 142 -25.95 0.81 33.97
C SER A 142 -26.99 -0.30 33.89
N GLY A 143 -26.59 -1.53 34.21
CA GLY A 143 -27.50 -2.66 34.37
C GLY A 143 -28.47 -2.43 35.53
N ARG A 144 -29.48 -1.58 35.33
CA ARG A 144 -30.67 -1.59 36.18
C ARG A 144 -31.39 -2.91 35.91
N ILE A 145 -30.99 -3.91 36.69
CA ILE A 145 -31.80 -5.08 36.99
C ILE A 145 -33.07 -4.55 37.67
N VAL A 146 -34.12 -4.32 36.90
CA VAL A 146 -35.47 -4.40 37.45
C VAL A 146 -35.76 -5.90 37.60
N HIS A 147 -36.05 -6.29 38.83
CA HIS A 147 -36.26 -7.67 39.25
C HIS A 147 -37.20 -8.46 38.33
N GLY A 148 -36.73 -9.63 37.89
CA GLY A 148 -37.58 -10.75 37.50
C GLY A 148 -37.70 -10.99 36.00
N LEU A 149 -36.76 -11.77 35.44
CA LEU A 149 -37.00 -13.05 34.77
C LEU A 149 -35.67 -13.53 34.16
N SER A 150 -35.19 -14.66 34.67
CA SER A 150 -34.02 -15.36 34.16
C SER A 150 -34.26 -15.82 32.72
N GLY A 151 -33.39 -15.43 31.79
CA GLY A 151 -33.26 -16.13 30.50
C GLY A 151 -32.89 -15.24 29.31
N GLY A 152 -31.62 -15.31 28.88
CA GLY A 152 -31.25 -15.33 27.45
C GLY A 152 -31.40 -14.07 26.58
N ALA A 153 -31.86 -12.92 27.09
CA ALA A 153 -32.15 -11.77 26.23
C ALA A 153 -30.91 -11.00 25.69
N THR A 154 -29.73 -11.17 26.29
CA THR A 154 -28.51 -10.39 25.98
C THR A 154 -27.87 -10.71 24.63
N GLU A 155 -28.22 -11.82 23.97
CA GLU A 155 -27.70 -12.17 22.64
C GLU A 155 -28.55 -11.59 21.49
N SER A 156 -29.86 -11.35 21.70
CA SER A 156 -30.78 -11.05 20.58
C SER A 156 -30.80 -9.59 20.12
N ALA A 157 -30.74 -8.61 21.03
CA ALA A 157 -30.71 -7.18 20.65
C ALA A 157 -29.40 -6.77 19.94
N LEU A 158 -28.39 -7.62 20.01
CA LEU A 158 -27.03 -7.38 19.52
C LEU A 158 -26.66 -8.28 18.32
N ALA A 159 -27.51 -9.24 17.90
CA ALA A 159 -27.27 -10.12 16.75
C ALA A 159 -27.55 -9.44 15.40
N ASP A 160 -28.53 -8.54 15.33
CA ASP A 160 -28.98 -7.89 14.07
C ASP A 160 -28.05 -6.77 13.55
N ALA A 161 -26.92 -6.54 14.21
CA ALA A 161 -25.90 -5.59 13.75
C ALA A 161 -24.94 -6.18 12.70
N SER A 162 -24.98 -7.49 12.45
CA SER A 162 -23.98 -8.24 11.67
C SER A 162 -24.14 -8.19 10.14
N GLU A 163 -25.15 -7.51 9.60
CA GLU A 163 -25.48 -7.61 8.16
C GLU A 163 -25.10 -6.39 7.29
N ILE A 164 -24.45 -5.34 7.83
CA ILE A 164 -24.42 -4.05 7.10
C ILE A 164 -23.03 -3.43 6.96
N THR A 165 -22.61 -3.32 5.70
CA THR A 165 -21.34 -2.84 5.15
C THR A 165 -20.90 -1.44 5.62
N GLY A 166 -19.60 -1.24 5.86
CA GLY A 166 -18.96 0.06 6.12
C GLY A 166 -19.14 0.75 7.50
N THR A 167 -19.63 0.08 8.55
CA THR A 167 -19.86 0.71 9.88
C THR A 167 -18.88 0.18 10.92
N CYS A 168 -18.22 1.06 11.69
CA CYS A 168 -17.46 0.70 12.90
C CYS A 168 -18.12 1.26 14.14
N THR A 169 -18.51 0.42 15.09
CA THR A 169 -18.94 0.81 16.43
C THR A 169 -17.85 0.42 17.44
N LEU A 170 -17.28 1.41 18.12
CA LEU A 170 -16.33 1.24 19.22
C LEU A 170 -17.08 1.54 20.53
N THR A 171 -17.26 0.57 21.41
CA THR A 171 -17.99 0.74 22.69
C THR A 171 -17.09 0.52 23.89
N ALA A 172 -17.31 1.27 24.98
CA ALA A 172 -16.44 1.26 26.16
C ALA A 172 -16.44 -0.06 26.96
N ALA A 173 -17.55 -0.82 27.06
CA ALA A 173 -17.63 -2.20 27.58
C ALA A 173 -19.06 -2.78 27.56
N ASP A 174 -19.22 -4.12 27.56
CA ASP A 174 -20.51 -4.86 27.71
C ASP A 174 -20.87 -5.20 29.18
N GLN A 175 -20.09 -4.73 30.15
CA GLN A 175 -20.33 -4.97 31.58
C GLN A 175 -20.27 -3.67 32.37
N THR A 176 -20.96 -3.64 33.51
CA THR A 176 -21.02 -2.54 34.47
C THR A 176 -19.62 -2.06 34.82
N ALA A 177 -19.18 -1.06 34.08
CA ALA A 177 -17.88 -0.47 34.18
C ALA A 177 -17.79 0.41 35.42
N HIS A 178 -16.66 0.30 36.10
CA HIS A 178 -16.30 0.99 37.34
C HIS A 178 -16.64 2.50 37.27
N VAL A 179 -17.60 2.93 38.11
CA VAL A 179 -18.11 4.29 38.30
C VAL A 179 -17.12 5.39 38.82
N PRO A 180 -15.93 5.14 39.42
CA PRO A 180 -15.24 6.18 40.20
C PRO A 180 -14.66 7.38 39.43
N GLU A 181 -14.35 7.23 38.14
CA GLU A 181 -13.65 8.29 37.38
C GLU A 181 -14.60 9.26 36.68
N MET A 182 -15.79 8.81 36.26
CA MET A 182 -16.81 9.65 35.59
C MET A 182 -17.29 10.84 36.43
N GLN A 183 -17.10 10.77 37.75
CA GLN A 183 -17.56 11.77 38.72
C GLN A 183 -16.49 12.80 39.11
N ARG A 184 -15.24 12.64 38.68
CA ARG A 184 -14.14 13.54 39.05
C ARG A 184 -14.11 14.78 38.15
N LYS A 185 -14.20 15.96 38.76
CA LYS A 185 -14.02 17.24 38.04
C LYS A 185 -12.59 17.34 37.49
N GLY A 186 -12.47 17.67 36.20
CA GLY A 186 -11.19 17.90 35.52
C GLY A 186 -10.51 16.65 34.94
N VAL A 187 -11.18 15.49 34.96
CA VAL A 187 -10.66 14.23 34.37
C VAL A 187 -11.59 13.77 33.25
N CYS A 188 -11.06 13.10 32.22
CA CYS A 188 -11.86 12.44 31.19
C CYS A 188 -12.37 11.08 31.68
N THR A 189 -13.30 10.48 30.93
CA THR A 189 -13.65 9.06 31.06
C THR A 189 -12.45 8.20 30.70
N SER A 190 -12.24 7.07 31.40
CA SER A 190 -11.08 6.19 31.19
C SER A 190 -10.92 5.71 29.75
N PHE A 191 -12.03 5.44 29.06
CA PHE A 191 -12.02 5.05 27.65
C PHE A 191 -11.53 6.17 26.75
N THR A 192 -12.13 7.37 26.83
CA THR A 192 -11.70 8.50 26.01
C THR A 192 -10.28 8.95 26.35
N ASP A 193 -9.90 8.89 27.63
CA ASP A 193 -8.54 9.18 28.09
C ASP A 193 -7.53 8.24 27.41
N SER A 194 -7.78 6.93 27.48
CA SER A 194 -6.96 5.91 26.82
C SER A 194 -6.93 6.07 25.30
N LEU A 195 -8.07 6.39 24.69
CA LEU A 195 -8.20 6.63 23.24
C LEU A 195 -7.34 7.80 22.80
N VAL A 196 -7.47 8.93 23.49
CA VAL A 196 -6.73 10.14 23.18
C VAL A 196 -5.24 9.92 23.43
N ASP A 197 -4.86 9.32 24.55
CA ASP A 197 -3.45 9.07 24.86
C ASP A 197 -2.78 8.18 23.81
N VAL A 198 -3.45 7.12 23.33
CA VAL A 198 -2.90 6.28 22.24
C VAL A 198 -2.60 7.11 20.99
N ILE A 199 -3.46 8.07 20.68
CA ILE A 199 -3.30 8.95 19.51
C ILE A 199 -2.21 10.00 19.74
N GLN A 200 -2.19 10.64 20.91
CA GLN A 200 -1.25 11.70 21.27
C GLN A 200 0.16 11.19 21.56
N ASP A 201 0.30 10.03 22.20
CA ASP A 201 1.60 9.40 22.45
C ASP A 201 2.17 8.82 21.16
N GLY A 202 1.28 8.34 20.28
CA GLY A 202 1.63 7.48 19.17
C GLY A 202 2.13 6.11 19.65
N LEU A 203 2.52 5.28 18.68
CA LEU A 203 3.08 3.96 18.93
C LEU A 203 4.53 3.92 18.43
N PRO A 204 5.53 3.83 19.34
CA PRO A 204 6.92 3.63 18.93
C PRO A 204 7.00 2.29 18.20
N ASN A 205 7.48 2.34 16.95
CA ASN A 205 7.50 1.22 16.00
C ASN A 205 6.17 0.88 15.29
N GLY A 206 5.17 1.77 15.40
CA GLY A 206 3.94 1.69 14.61
C GLY A 206 4.10 2.19 13.16
N LEU A 207 3.04 2.01 12.36
CA LEU A 207 2.94 2.59 11.01
C LEU A 207 2.88 4.14 11.07
N PRO A 208 3.13 4.85 9.94
CA PRO A 208 3.06 6.33 9.90
C PRO A 208 1.70 6.90 10.30
N THR A 209 0.62 6.15 10.12
CA THR A 209 -0.73 6.50 10.58
C THR A 209 -1.25 5.42 11.52
N LEU A 210 -2.03 5.83 12.52
CA LEU A 210 -2.77 4.92 13.39
C LEU A 210 -4.16 4.67 12.78
N THR A 211 -4.46 3.40 12.48
CA THR A 211 -5.80 3.01 12.02
C THR A 211 -6.74 2.78 13.20
N LEU A 212 -8.06 2.84 12.96
CA LEU A 212 -9.05 2.54 14.00
C LEU A 212 -8.83 1.19 14.67
N GLY A 213 -8.47 0.14 13.91
CA GLY A 213 -8.19 -1.19 14.46
C GLY A 213 -6.94 -1.24 15.33
N VAL A 214 -5.89 -0.50 14.96
CA VAL A 214 -4.67 -0.39 15.78
C VAL A 214 -4.98 0.36 17.07
N ILE A 215 -5.68 1.49 16.97
CA ILE A 215 -6.08 2.30 18.12
C ILE A 215 -6.92 1.45 19.08
N TYR A 216 -7.95 0.77 18.60
CA TYR A 216 -8.78 -0.10 19.43
C TYR A 216 -7.97 -1.15 20.19
N ARG A 217 -7.05 -1.85 19.52
CA ARG A 217 -6.23 -2.89 20.15
C ARG A 217 -5.38 -2.33 21.29
N GLU A 218 -4.76 -1.18 21.08
CA GLU A 218 -3.92 -0.55 22.11
C GLU A 218 -4.73 0.06 23.25
N VAL A 219 -5.89 0.67 22.96
CA VAL A 219 -6.84 1.12 23.99
C VAL A 219 -7.30 -0.07 24.84
N LYS A 220 -7.68 -1.18 24.21
CA LYS A 220 -8.07 -2.41 24.89
C LYS A 220 -6.95 -2.96 25.77
N LYS A 221 -5.71 -2.91 25.31
CA LYS A 221 -4.53 -3.34 26.07
C LYS A 221 -4.27 -2.43 27.28
N ARG A 222 -4.37 -1.11 27.12
CA ARG A 222 -4.19 -0.13 28.21
C ARG A 222 -5.26 -0.31 29.28
N LEU A 223 -6.53 -0.39 28.89
CA LEU A 223 -7.64 -0.60 29.82
C LEU A 223 -7.50 -1.93 30.58
N ARG A 224 -7.13 -3.03 29.89
CA ARG A 224 -6.83 -4.32 30.55
C ARG A 224 -5.69 -4.22 31.56
N ALA A 225 -4.64 -3.48 31.25
CA ALA A 225 -3.49 -3.34 32.15
C ALA A 225 -3.81 -2.52 33.42
N LEU A 226 -4.87 -1.72 33.37
CA LEU A 226 -5.39 -0.93 34.50
C LEU A 226 -6.53 -1.66 35.26
N ASP A 227 -6.79 -2.93 34.95
CA ASP A 227 -7.95 -3.70 35.44
C ASP A 227 -9.29 -2.99 35.19
N LEU A 228 -9.35 -2.23 34.09
CA LEU A 228 -10.55 -1.52 33.65
C LEU A 228 -11.36 -2.33 32.61
N PRO A 229 -12.66 -2.05 32.49
CA PRO A 229 -13.56 -2.68 31.53
C PRO A 229 -13.03 -2.59 30.10
N THR A 230 -13.09 -3.72 29.39
CA THR A 230 -12.48 -3.80 28.05
C THR A 230 -13.48 -3.37 27.00
N PRO A 231 -13.06 -2.54 26.03
CA PRO A 231 -13.93 -2.07 24.98
C PRO A 231 -14.24 -3.19 24.00
N ASN A 232 -15.39 -3.05 23.35
CA ASN A 232 -15.79 -3.89 22.24
C ASN A 232 -15.71 -3.10 20.93
N GLN A 233 -15.32 -3.79 19.87
CA GLN A 233 -15.36 -3.28 18.52
C GLN A 233 -16.25 -4.19 17.71
N ARG A 234 -17.18 -3.58 16.98
CA ARG A 234 -17.95 -4.25 15.93
C ARG A 234 -17.74 -3.47 14.66
N GLY A 235 -17.32 -4.16 13.62
CA GLY A 235 -17.01 -3.54 12.34
C GLY A 235 -17.35 -4.49 11.21
N THR A 236 -17.77 -3.92 10.09
CA THR A 236 -17.91 -4.64 8.82
C THR A 236 -16.83 -4.19 7.84
N ASP A 237 -16.47 -5.05 6.90
CA ASP A 237 -15.50 -4.77 5.82
C ASP A 237 -14.14 -4.24 6.29
N THR A 238 -13.72 -3.08 5.76
CA THR A 238 -12.37 -2.49 5.84
C THR A 238 -12.30 -1.27 6.76
N VAL A 239 -13.38 -0.92 7.48
CA VAL A 239 -13.44 0.30 8.32
C VAL A 239 -12.36 0.33 9.42
N HIS A 240 -11.95 -0.84 9.92
CA HIS A 240 -10.85 -0.97 10.88
C HIS A 240 -9.48 -0.56 10.30
N LEU A 241 -9.36 -0.45 8.98
CA LEU A 241 -8.19 0.04 8.25
C LEU A 241 -8.21 1.56 8.04
N TYR A 242 -9.30 2.25 8.40
CA TYR A 242 -9.39 3.70 8.24
C TYR A 242 -8.25 4.40 9.00
N PRO A 243 -7.38 5.18 8.32
CA PRO A 243 -6.29 5.90 8.95
C PRO A 243 -6.88 7.08 9.73
N PHE A 244 -6.99 6.92 11.04
CA PHE A 244 -7.70 7.88 11.89
C PHE A 244 -6.82 9.09 12.24
N SER A 245 -5.55 8.87 12.53
CA SER A 245 -4.58 9.91 12.88
C SER A 245 -3.18 9.60 12.32
N TRP A 246 -2.31 10.62 12.24
CA TRP A 246 -0.87 10.40 12.15
C TRP A 246 -0.36 9.72 13.42
N ASN A 247 0.70 8.92 13.27
CA ASN A 247 1.45 8.36 14.39
C ASN A 247 2.63 9.28 14.70
N VAL A 248 2.50 10.12 15.73
CA VAL A 248 3.56 11.08 16.10
C VAL A 248 4.86 10.42 16.59
N SER A 249 4.78 9.15 17.02
CA SER A 249 5.94 8.35 17.40
C SER A 249 6.59 7.62 16.21
N TYR A 250 6.13 7.85 14.99
CA TYR A 250 6.74 7.28 13.79
C TYR A 250 8.17 7.82 13.60
N GLY A 251 9.15 6.91 13.47
CA GLY A 251 10.58 7.25 13.36
C GLY A 251 11.31 7.36 14.70
N VAL A 252 10.64 7.21 15.84
CA VAL A 252 11.26 7.16 17.17
C VAL A 252 11.77 5.74 17.45
N ARG A 253 13.02 5.49 17.03
CA ARG A 253 13.90 4.31 17.27
C ARG A 253 13.27 2.89 17.24
N ASP A 254 13.76 2.13 16.25
CA ASP A 254 13.77 0.65 16.14
C ASP A 254 12.61 -0.03 15.38
N THR A 255 12.18 0.57 14.26
CA THR A 255 11.10 0.10 13.37
C THR A 255 11.34 -1.26 12.69
N THR A 256 12.57 -1.76 12.65
CA THR A 256 12.92 -2.92 11.81
C THR A 256 12.60 -4.25 12.48
N LYS A 257 12.74 -4.37 13.81
CA LYS A 257 12.48 -5.64 14.52
C LYS A 257 11.01 -5.92 14.80
N SER A 258 10.18 -4.89 14.93
CA SER A 258 8.77 -5.05 15.32
C SER A 258 7.86 -5.44 14.15
N LEU A 259 8.08 -4.86 12.95
CA LEU A 259 7.38 -5.25 11.72
C LEU A 259 7.64 -6.72 11.34
N VAL A 260 8.86 -7.19 11.62
CA VAL A 260 9.29 -8.56 11.38
C VAL A 260 8.67 -9.52 12.39
N ASN A 261 8.69 -9.20 13.70
CA ASN A 261 8.09 -10.07 14.71
C ASN A 261 6.55 -10.13 14.64
N PHE A 262 5.87 -9.06 14.20
CA PHE A 262 4.41 -9.07 14.05
C PHE A 262 3.95 -9.86 12.80
N ALA A 263 4.78 -9.93 11.75
CA ALA A 263 4.53 -10.73 10.56
C ALA A 263 4.85 -12.24 10.75
N LEU A 264 5.61 -12.61 11.79
CA LEU A 264 6.11 -13.97 12.01
C LEU A 264 5.24 -14.83 12.97
N THR A 265 4.16 -14.29 13.54
CA THR A 265 3.32 -15.01 14.54
C THR A 265 1.95 -15.44 14.05
N MET A 266 1.62 -15.30 12.76
CA MET A 266 0.33 -15.73 12.19
C MET A 266 0.53 -16.49 10.87
N SER A 267 -0.44 -17.32 10.50
CA SER A 267 -0.38 -18.19 9.31
C SER A 267 -0.26 -17.38 8.01
N GLU A 268 0.47 -17.91 7.02
CA GLU A 268 0.79 -17.22 5.74
C GLU A 268 -0.45 -16.72 4.98
N ASP A 269 -1.60 -17.37 5.11
CA ASP A 269 -2.83 -17.01 4.39
C ASP A 269 -3.61 -15.84 5.02
N GLU A 270 -3.52 -15.65 6.35
CA GLU A 270 -4.23 -14.57 7.07
C GLU A 270 -3.49 -13.23 7.03
N VAL A 271 -2.15 -13.26 6.94
CA VAL A 271 -1.29 -12.06 6.86
C VAL A 271 -1.35 -11.42 5.45
N VAL A 272 -1.53 -12.24 4.41
CA VAL A 272 -1.50 -11.79 3.00
C VAL A 272 -2.77 -11.03 2.59
N GLN A 273 -3.92 -11.29 3.23
CA GLN A 273 -5.19 -10.74 2.75
C GLN A 273 -5.58 -9.38 3.35
N LEU A 274 -5.17 -9.05 4.59
CA LEU A 274 -5.68 -7.88 5.32
C LEU A 274 -4.61 -6.86 5.75
N HIS A 275 -3.49 -7.29 6.35
CA HIS A 275 -2.43 -6.38 6.80
C HIS A 275 -1.44 -6.01 5.69
N GLY A 276 -1.15 -6.95 4.78
CA GLY A 276 -0.35 -6.68 3.59
C GLY A 276 -0.96 -5.65 2.63
N MET A 277 -2.30 -5.53 2.60
CA MET A 277 -3.00 -4.53 1.76
C MET A 277 -2.88 -3.11 2.32
N ALA A 278 -3.04 -2.90 3.63
CA ALA A 278 -2.93 -1.57 4.23
C ALA A 278 -1.50 -1.03 4.12
N LEU A 279 -0.50 -1.87 4.40
CA LEU A 279 0.91 -1.53 4.20
C LEU A 279 1.23 -1.33 2.72
N GLY A 280 0.70 -2.19 1.85
CA GLY A 280 0.82 -2.04 0.39
C GLY A 280 0.26 -0.71 -0.11
N ASN A 281 -0.88 -0.26 0.41
CA ASN A 281 -1.51 1.02 0.06
C ASN A 281 -0.66 2.21 0.50
N GLN A 282 -0.13 2.19 1.73
CA GLN A 282 0.74 3.25 2.21
C GLN A 282 2.06 3.32 1.42
N LEU A 283 2.69 2.18 1.19
CA LEU A 283 3.92 2.09 0.39
C LEU A 283 3.68 2.55 -1.05
N ALA A 284 2.52 2.21 -1.64
CA ALA A 284 2.12 2.68 -2.96
C ALA A 284 1.92 4.20 -3.01
N LEU A 285 1.24 4.78 -2.01
CA LEU A 285 1.05 6.22 -1.90
C LEU A 285 2.40 6.95 -1.78
N MET A 286 3.24 6.51 -0.84
CA MET A 286 4.59 7.07 -0.64
C MET A 286 5.43 6.98 -1.91
N LEU A 287 5.44 5.81 -2.56
CA LEU A 287 6.21 5.61 -3.78
C LEU A 287 5.72 6.50 -4.94
N THR A 288 4.40 6.69 -5.05
CA THR A 288 3.79 7.51 -6.11
C THR A 288 4.03 9.01 -5.89
N GLN A 289 4.10 9.44 -4.63
CA GLN A 289 4.39 10.81 -4.23
C GLN A 289 5.90 11.12 -4.14
N SER A 290 6.75 10.09 -4.15
CA SER A 290 8.21 10.26 -4.11
C SER A 290 8.73 11.07 -5.30
N PRO A 291 9.76 11.92 -5.09
CA PRO A 291 10.34 12.72 -6.16
C PRO A 291 10.79 11.85 -7.33
N LYS A 292 10.64 12.38 -8.54
CA LYS A 292 11.04 11.73 -9.80
C LYS A 292 12.46 12.15 -10.16
N TYR A 293 13.26 11.18 -10.58
CA TYR A 293 14.65 11.35 -11.02
C TYR A 293 14.80 10.73 -12.39
N ARG A 294 15.67 11.26 -13.23
CA ARG A 294 15.92 10.68 -14.55
C ARG A 294 16.71 9.38 -14.38
N LEU A 295 16.37 8.35 -15.14
CA LEU A 295 17.15 7.11 -15.13
C LEU A 295 18.43 7.32 -15.96
N CYS A 296 19.42 7.99 -15.40
CA CYS A 296 20.72 8.28 -16.03
C CYS A 296 21.88 8.12 -15.04
N ASP A 297 23.10 8.00 -15.55
CA ASP A 297 24.29 7.79 -14.71
C ASP A 297 24.52 8.89 -13.67
N HIS A 298 24.13 10.14 -13.96
CA HIS A 298 24.26 11.26 -13.03
C HIS A 298 23.37 11.05 -11.79
N ASP A 299 22.07 10.91 -11.99
CA ASP A 299 21.11 10.74 -10.90
C ASP A 299 21.32 9.41 -10.15
N LEU A 300 21.77 8.36 -10.85
CA LEU A 300 22.04 7.05 -10.25
C LEU A 300 23.25 7.06 -9.30
N ARG A 301 24.22 7.97 -9.47
CA ARG A 301 25.36 8.09 -8.56
C ARG A 301 24.93 8.57 -7.17
N GLU A 302 23.93 9.43 -7.11
CA GLU A 302 23.38 10.01 -5.88
C GLU A 302 22.47 9.04 -5.10
N ILE A 303 22.16 7.88 -5.68
CA ILE A 303 21.35 6.86 -5.01
C ILE A 303 22.17 6.17 -3.93
N ARG A 304 21.59 6.16 -2.72
CA ARG A 304 22.09 5.38 -1.59
C ARG A 304 22.06 3.90 -1.92
N ASP A 305 23.14 3.23 -1.56
CA ASP A 305 23.24 1.78 -1.67
C ASP A 305 22.46 1.13 -0.52
N PHE A 306 21.15 0.95 -0.72
CA PHE A 306 20.20 0.54 0.31
C PHE A 306 19.00 -0.19 -0.29
N PRO A 307 18.33 -1.10 0.44
CA PRO A 307 17.14 -1.79 -0.04
C PRO A 307 15.96 -0.84 -0.26
N GLY A 308 15.02 -1.25 -1.10
CA GLY A 308 13.92 -0.37 -1.45
C GLY A 308 12.92 -0.88 -2.47
N PHE A 309 11.83 -0.12 -2.56
CA PHE A 309 10.87 -0.18 -3.65
C PHE A 309 11.11 0.97 -4.62
N TYR A 310 10.77 0.75 -5.88
CA TYR A 310 10.90 1.75 -6.93
C TYR A 310 9.86 1.54 -8.02
N GLN A 311 9.60 2.61 -8.75
CA GLN A 311 8.82 2.56 -9.98
C GLN A 311 9.60 3.19 -11.13
N LEU A 312 9.43 2.66 -12.34
CA LEU A 312 9.92 3.26 -13.57
C LEU A 312 8.75 3.91 -14.30
N LEU A 313 8.99 5.12 -14.77
CA LEU A 313 8.01 6.01 -15.37
C LEU A 313 8.47 6.35 -16.78
N LEU A 314 7.55 6.36 -17.74
CA LEU A 314 7.79 6.87 -19.08
C LEU A 314 7.03 8.19 -19.24
N GLU A 315 7.76 9.27 -19.52
CA GLU A 315 7.16 10.57 -19.76
C GLU A 315 6.65 10.69 -21.20
N GLY A 316 5.38 11.01 -21.38
CA GLY A 316 4.73 11.27 -22.66
C GLY A 316 5.16 12.60 -23.30
N ALA A 317 4.84 12.81 -24.58
CA ALA A 317 5.14 14.07 -25.28
C ALA A 317 4.45 15.30 -24.65
N THR A 318 3.35 15.07 -23.93
CA THR A 318 2.55 16.08 -23.22
C THR A 318 3.01 16.31 -21.77
N GLY A 319 4.11 15.69 -21.33
CA GLY A 319 4.63 15.81 -19.95
C GLY A 319 3.94 14.92 -18.91
N THR A 320 2.92 14.14 -19.29
CA THR A 320 2.28 13.16 -18.40
C THR A 320 3.16 11.91 -18.28
N SER A 321 3.47 11.47 -17.06
CA SER A 321 4.24 10.24 -16.84
C SER A 321 3.32 9.03 -16.64
N GLU A 322 3.57 7.94 -17.36
CA GLU A 322 2.92 6.64 -17.20
C GLU A 322 3.83 5.70 -16.37
N THR A 323 3.28 4.99 -15.38
CA THR A 323 4.04 3.98 -14.63
C THR A 323 4.16 2.70 -15.44
N MET A 324 5.39 2.37 -15.84
CA MET A 324 5.68 1.20 -16.69
C MET A 324 6.04 -0.03 -15.87
N TYR A 325 6.68 0.18 -14.71
CA TYR A 325 7.18 -0.91 -13.87
C TYR A 325 7.19 -0.54 -12.39
N VAL A 326 6.85 -1.50 -11.52
CA VAL A 326 7.00 -1.40 -10.06
C VAL A 326 7.80 -2.59 -9.55
N GLY A 327 8.87 -2.33 -8.80
CA GLY A 327 9.80 -3.33 -8.30
C GLY A 327 10.20 -3.12 -6.84
N GLY A 328 10.68 -4.20 -6.24
CA GLY A 328 11.34 -4.21 -4.93
C GLY A 328 12.64 -4.99 -5.03
N VAL A 329 13.61 -4.64 -4.19
CA VAL A 329 14.90 -5.33 -4.14
C VAL A 329 15.47 -5.31 -2.72
N GLN A 330 15.90 -6.49 -2.28
CA GLN A 330 16.78 -6.66 -1.13
C GLN A 330 18.22 -6.32 -1.53
N GLY A 331 19.00 -5.77 -0.61
CA GLY A 331 20.34 -5.28 -0.87
C GLY A 331 20.33 -3.98 -1.65
N SER A 332 21.00 -3.95 -2.81
CA SER A 332 21.28 -2.69 -3.50
C SER A 332 20.19 -2.24 -4.46
N LEU A 333 19.39 -1.24 -4.07
CA LEU A 333 18.52 -0.51 -5.01
C LEU A 333 19.34 0.18 -6.11
N LYS A 334 20.51 0.70 -5.76
CA LYS A 334 21.42 1.38 -6.69
C LYS A 334 21.82 0.44 -7.83
N GLU A 335 22.36 -0.75 -7.52
CA GLU A 335 22.72 -1.74 -8.54
C GLU A 335 21.51 -2.17 -9.37
N ARG A 336 20.35 -2.36 -8.74
CA ARG A 336 19.14 -2.77 -9.45
C ARG A 336 18.71 -1.73 -10.48
N LEU A 337 18.73 -0.45 -10.14
CA LEU A 337 18.42 0.63 -11.07
C LEU A 337 19.49 0.78 -12.15
N TYR A 338 20.78 0.59 -11.84
CA TYR A 338 21.85 0.52 -12.86
C TYR A 338 21.62 -0.63 -13.86
N ARG A 339 21.19 -1.81 -13.40
CA ARG A 339 20.85 -2.93 -14.30
C ARG A 339 19.69 -2.59 -15.23
N HIS A 340 18.68 -1.86 -14.74
CA HIS A 340 17.57 -1.38 -15.56
C HIS A 340 18.02 -0.32 -16.57
N HIS A 341 18.78 0.68 -16.13
CA HIS A 341 19.39 1.70 -16.99
C HIS A 341 20.17 1.05 -18.13
N ARG A 342 21.07 0.11 -17.78
CA ARG A 342 21.84 -0.65 -18.76
C ARG A 342 20.93 -1.46 -19.69
N LYS A 343 19.94 -2.20 -19.19
CA LYS A 343 19.02 -3.00 -20.02
C LYS A 343 18.24 -2.15 -21.02
N LEU A 344 17.89 -0.91 -20.67
CA LEU A 344 17.12 0.02 -21.51
C LEU A 344 18.00 0.77 -22.53
N LEU A 345 19.30 0.94 -22.26
CA LEU A 345 20.22 1.75 -23.06
C LEU A 345 20.29 1.35 -24.56
N ALA A 346 20.24 0.05 -24.88
CA ALA A 346 20.23 -0.41 -26.28
C ALA A 346 18.94 -1.13 -26.63
N ARG A 347 17.81 -0.49 -26.34
CA ARG A 347 16.48 -0.95 -26.73
C ARG A 347 15.91 -0.01 -27.78
N ARG A 348 15.48 -0.55 -28.92
CA ARG A 348 14.79 0.26 -29.93
C ARG A 348 13.40 0.65 -29.42
N GLY A 349 12.95 1.85 -29.80
CA GLY A 349 11.65 2.36 -29.38
C GLY A 349 11.61 2.90 -27.94
N ILE A 350 12.74 2.94 -27.22
CA ILE A 350 12.85 3.58 -25.91
C ILE A 350 13.81 4.75 -26.01
N ASP A 351 13.30 5.94 -25.70
CA ASP A 351 14.14 7.12 -25.44
C ASP A 351 14.43 7.20 -23.94
N LEU A 352 15.69 6.92 -23.57
CA LEU A 352 16.11 6.86 -22.17
C LEU A 352 16.01 8.22 -21.46
N GLN A 353 16.02 9.33 -22.21
CA GLN A 353 15.87 10.67 -21.63
C GLN A 353 14.47 10.88 -21.04
N ARG A 354 13.48 10.10 -21.51
CA ARG A 354 12.09 10.12 -21.08
C ARG A 354 11.79 9.09 -20.00
N ILE A 355 12.79 8.33 -19.55
CA ILE A 355 12.63 7.36 -18.47
C ILE A 355 13.03 8.00 -17.15
N PHE A 356 12.10 7.94 -16.20
CA PHE A 356 12.27 8.42 -14.84
C PHE A 356 12.06 7.28 -13.85
N PHE A 357 12.50 7.50 -12.61
CA PHE A 357 12.19 6.62 -11.50
C PHE A 357 11.84 7.41 -10.24
N SER A 358 10.96 6.83 -9.44
CA SER A 358 10.76 7.20 -8.04
C SER A 358 11.21 6.04 -7.16
N ARG A 359 11.59 6.34 -5.91
CA ARG A 359 12.12 5.34 -4.97
C ARG A 359 11.57 5.54 -3.56
N LEU A 360 11.59 4.45 -2.80
CA LEU A 360 11.30 4.41 -1.38
C LEU A 360 12.30 3.47 -0.72
N TYR A 361 13.13 4.01 0.17
CA TYR A 361 14.08 3.20 0.94
C TYR A 361 13.35 2.51 2.08
N VAL A 362 13.55 1.19 2.20
CA VAL A 362 12.97 0.36 3.26
C VAL A 362 14.02 -0.63 3.75
N SER A 363 13.79 -1.29 4.89
CA SER A 363 14.70 -2.35 5.35
C SER A 363 14.66 -3.58 4.43
N ASP A 364 15.67 -4.44 4.53
CA ASP A 364 15.76 -5.68 3.75
C ASP A 364 14.60 -6.64 4.04
N GLU A 365 14.12 -6.66 5.28
CA GLU A 365 13.00 -7.50 5.68
C GLU A 365 11.71 -7.00 5.06
N LEU A 366 11.50 -5.68 4.97
CA LEU A 366 10.32 -5.15 4.28
C LEU A 366 10.43 -5.32 2.77
N ALA A 367 11.62 -5.14 2.19
CA ALA A 367 11.87 -5.41 0.77
C ALA A 367 11.67 -6.90 0.42
N SER A 368 11.89 -7.82 1.37
CA SER A 368 11.70 -9.28 1.21
C SER A 368 10.26 -9.67 0.86
N LEU A 369 9.28 -8.89 1.31
CA LEU A 369 7.87 -9.11 0.99
C LEU A 369 7.61 -9.04 -0.53
N GLY A 370 8.46 -8.29 -1.23
CA GLY A 370 8.41 -8.09 -2.67
C GLY A 370 7.37 -7.06 -3.09
N SER A 371 7.45 -6.60 -4.35
CA SER A 371 6.57 -5.55 -4.85
C SER A 371 5.10 -5.97 -5.05
N ARG A 372 4.76 -7.25 -4.79
CA ARG A 372 3.41 -7.80 -5.01
C ARG A 372 2.33 -7.04 -4.23
N PHE A 373 2.62 -6.64 -2.99
CA PHE A 373 1.67 -5.94 -2.13
C PHE A 373 1.45 -4.48 -2.56
N ILE A 374 2.50 -3.84 -3.08
CA ILE A 374 2.42 -2.50 -3.69
C ILE A 374 1.63 -2.56 -5.00
N ILE A 375 1.86 -3.57 -5.83
CA ILE A 375 1.15 -3.76 -7.10
C ILE A 375 -0.34 -4.05 -6.86
N ALA A 376 -0.69 -4.73 -5.76
CA ALA A 376 -2.07 -5.01 -5.40
C ALA A 376 -2.85 -3.78 -4.86
N ALA A 377 -2.16 -2.70 -4.51
CA ALA A 377 -2.77 -1.49 -3.96
C ALA A 377 -3.69 -0.78 -4.98
N PRO A 378 -4.83 -0.18 -4.58
CA PRO A 378 -5.77 0.48 -5.49
C PRO A 378 -5.15 1.53 -6.42
N LEU A 379 -4.14 2.27 -5.95
CA LEU A 379 -3.43 3.28 -6.74
C LEU A 379 -2.63 2.69 -7.91
N ILE A 380 -2.24 1.42 -7.83
CA ILE A 380 -1.32 0.78 -8.79
C ILE A 380 -2.00 -0.38 -9.52
N ARG A 381 -2.91 -1.13 -8.89
CA ARG A 381 -3.51 -2.35 -9.43
C ARG A 381 -4.27 -2.15 -10.74
N ASN A 382 -4.76 -0.93 -10.97
CA ASN A 382 -5.51 -0.56 -12.18
C ASN A 382 -4.61 0.09 -13.25
N LEU A 383 -3.33 0.28 -12.97
CA LEU A 383 -2.37 0.79 -13.96
C LEU A 383 -1.97 -0.33 -14.92
N ASP A 384 -1.79 0.03 -16.19
CA ASP A 384 -1.22 -0.86 -17.18
C ASP A 384 0.31 -0.95 -17.02
N LEU A 385 0.75 -1.78 -16.07
CA LEU A 385 2.18 -2.01 -15.80
C LEU A 385 2.82 -2.88 -16.90
N LYS A 386 2.95 -2.32 -18.11
CA LYS A 386 3.39 -2.99 -19.35
C LYS A 386 4.65 -3.84 -19.22
N TRP A 387 5.54 -3.53 -18.28
CA TRP A 387 6.81 -4.23 -18.09
C TRP A 387 6.76 -5.30 -16.98
N ASN A 388 5.87 -5.17 -15.99
CA ASN A 388 5.75 -6.15 -14.91
C ASN A 388 5.30 -7.52 -15.44
N ARG A 389 5.94 -8.59 -14.96
CA ARG A 389 5.65 -9.99 -15.37
C ARG A 389 5.78 -10.25 -16.88
N ASN A 390 6.39 -9.34 -17.63
CA ASN A 390 6.37 -9.34 -19.09
C ASN A 390 7.78 -9.32 -19.72
N GLY A 391 8.74 -10.04 -19.11
CA GLY A 391 10.12 -10.12 -19.62
C GLY A 391 11.06 -9.00 -19.16
N PHE A 392 10.60 -8.11 -18.28
CA PHE A 392 11.41 -7.05 -17.67
C PHE A 392 11.58 -7.26 -16.15
N GLY A 393 12.75 -6.92 -15.62
CA GLY A 393 13.06 -6.96 -14.18
C GLY A 393 13.47 -8.29 -13.54
N ASN A 394 13.19 -9.46 -14.12
CA ASN A 394 13.73 -10.72 -13.59
C ASN A 394 15.20 -10.92 -14.02
N SER A 395 16.08 -11.14 -13.04
CA SER A 395 17.45 -11.59 -13.26
C SER A 395 17.42 -13.11 -13.40
N ASP A 396 17.09 -13.61 -14.59
CA ASP A 396 17.67 -14.83 -15.20
C ASP A 396 16.74 -15.33 -16.34
N PRO A 397 17.15 -15.26 -17.61
CA PRO A 397 16.49 -15.96 -18.68
C PRO A 397 16.79 -17.45 -18.54
N GLY A 398 15.90 -18.16 -17.82
CA GLY A 398 16.00 -19.61 -17.56
C GLY A 398 16.38 -20.44 -18.80
N ARG A 399 17.01 -21.59 -18.53
CA ARG A 399 17.92 -22.35 -19.39
C ARG A 399 17.40 -22.85 -20.76
N ASN A 400 16.15 -22.60 -21.17
CA ASN A 400 15.53 -23.12 -22.40
C ASN A 400 14.67 -22.11 -23.21
N ARG A 401 14.84 -20.79 -23.02
CA ARG A 401 14.04 -19.78 -23.77
C ARG A 401 14.35 -19.69 -25.27
N ASP A 402 15.49 -20.17 -25.74
CA ASP A 402 15.89 -20.08 -27.15
C ASP A 402 14.87 -20.82 -28.06
N HIS A 403 14.20 -21.84 -27.51
CA HIS A 403 13.13 -22.60 -28.18
C HIS A 403 11.71 -22.14 -27.79
N ALA A 404 11.56 -21.24 -26.83
CA ALA A 404 10.26 -20.82 -26.34
C ALA A 404 9.61 -19.81 -27.31
N ARG A 405 8.32 -20.01 -27.58
CA ARG A 405 7.49 -19.02 -28.27
C ARG A 405 7.20 -17.86 -27.33
N ILE A 406 7.47 -16.65 -27.79
CA ILE A 406 7.32 -15.41 -27.01
C ILE A 406 6.11 -14.65 -27.54
N SER A 407 5.25 -14.14 -26.65
CA SER A 407 4.09 -13.32 -27.00
C SER A 407 4.51 -12.03 -27.73
N SER A 408 3.67 -11.54 -28.65
CA SER A 408 3.84 -10.23 -29.30
C SER A 408 3.83 -9.06 -28.31
N SER A 409 3.18 -9.23 -27.15
CA SER A 409 3.16 -8.25 -26.06
C SER A 409 4.41 -8.25 -25.19
N HIS A 410 5.32 -9.22 -25.35
CA HIS A 410 6.51 -9.36 -24.50
C HIS A 410 7.46 -8.17 -24.60
N PHE A 411 8.07 -7.74 -23.48
CA PHE A 411 8.98 -6.59 -23.44
C PHE A 411 10.07 -6.65 -24.51
N ASP A 412 10.78 -7.78 -24.63
CA ASP A 412 11.86 -7.92 -25.61
C ASP A 412 11.36 -7.85 -27.07
N VAL A 413 10.09 -8.17 -27.33
CA VAL A 413 9.50 -8.09 -28.67
C VAL A 413 9.09 -6.65 -29.01
N GLN A 414 8.46 -5.96 -28.06
CA GLN A 414 8.09 -4.55 -28.22
C GLN A 414 9.31 -3.63 -28.28
N TYR A 415 10.34 -3.96 -27.48
CA TYR A 415 11.56 -3.18 -27.32
C TYR A 415 12.76 -4.10 -27.63
N PRO A 416 13.03 -4.35 -28.92
CA PRO A 416 14.09 -5.23 -29.34
C PRO A 416 15.47 -4.66 -28.99
N ILE A 417 16.47 -5.52 -28.78
CA ILE A 417 17.86 -5.08 -28.67
C ILE A 417 18.30 -4.33 -29.93
N ASP A 418 19.14 -3.31 -29.74
CA ASP A 418 19.68 -2.56 -30.86
C ASP A 418 21.04 -3.10 -31.30
N LEU A 419 21.04 -3.84 -32.42
CA LEU A 419 22.26 -4.33 -33.05
C LEU A 419 23.11 -3.22 -33.69
N ALA A 420 22.59 -1.98 -33.79
CA ALA A 420 23.37 -0.82 -34.21
C ALA A 420 24.17 -0.19 -33.05
N TYR A 421 24.07 -0.74 -31.82
CA TYR A 421 24.83 -0.28 -30.67
C TYR A 421 26.34 -0.25 -30.98
N ARG A 422 27.00 0.87 -30.67
CA ARG A 422 28.42 1.08 -30.97
C ARG A 422 29.31 0.41 -29.92
N LEU A 423 30.30 -0.29 -30.42
CA LEU A 423 31.38 -0.94 -29.70
C LEU A 423 32.67 -0.19 -29.98
N GLU A 424 33.44 0.10 -28.94
CA GLU A 424 34.67 0.87 -29.03
C GLU A 424 35.89 -0.03 -28.80
N TRP A 425 36.94 0.17 -29.59
CA TRP A 425 38.16 -0.62 -29.54
C TRP A 425 39.38 0.23 -29.15
N PRO A 426 40.13 -0.16 -28.10
CA PRO A 426 41.29 0.59 -27.63
C PRO A 426 42.53 0.42 -28.52
N SER A 427 42.55 -0.57 -29.40
CA SER A 427 43.53 -0.69 -30.50
C SER A 427 42.93 -1.44 -31.70
N LEU A 428 43.64 -1.43 -32.84
CA LEU A 428 43.29 -2.22 -34.04
C LEU A 428 44.21 -3.43 -34.20
N ASP A 429 44.90 -3.81 -33.12
CA ASP A 429 45.81 -4.95 -33.13
C ASP A 429 45.01 -6.25 -33.20
N ALA A 430 45.64 -7.27 -33.76
CA ALA A 430 45.07 -8.60 -33.81
C ALA A 430 45.06 -9.20 -32.39
N MET A 431 43.96 -9.89 -32.05
CA MET A 431 43.76 -10.57 -30.77
C MET A 431 43.10 -11.93 -30.99
N SER A 432 43.01 -12.76 -29.94
CA SER A 432 42.23 -14.00 -30.07
C SER A 432 40.75 -13.68 -30.22
N ILE A 433 40.01 -14.53 -30.94
CA ILE A 433 38.55 -14.33 -31.07
C ILE A 433 37.83 -14.42 -29.73
N THR A 434 38.34 -15.21 -28.78
CA THR A 434 37.77 -15.35 -27.44
C THR A 434 37.94 -14.08 -26.62
N GLU A 435 39.09 -13.41 -26.71
CA GLU A 435 39.32 -12.10 -26.10
C GLU A 435 38.37 -11.05 -26.69
N ALA A 436 38.18 -11.05 -28.02
CA ALA A 436 37.25 -10.16 -28.70
C ALA A 436 35.80 -10.39 -28.24
N LEU A 437 35.36 -11.65 -28.13
CA LEU A 437 34.02 -12.02 -27.65
C LEU A 437 33.78 -11.58 -26.21
N ASP A 438 34.75 -11.78 -25.32
CA ASP A 438 34.67 -11.36 -23.92
C ASP A 438 34.69 -9.83 -23.78
N ASN A 439 35.47 -9.14 -24.60
CA ASN A 439 35.47 -7.67 -24.65
C ASN A 439 34.08 -7.14 -25.03
N VAL A 440 33.52 -7.64 -26.13
CA VAL A 440 32.19 -7.23 -26.60
C VAL A 440 31.11 -7.59 -25.60
N ARG A 441 31.18 -8.78 -24.98
CA ARG A 441 30.26 -9.19 -23.91
C ARG A 441 30.21 -8.19 -22.74
N ARG A 442 31.33 -7.55 -22.40
CA ARG A 442 31.39 -6.54 -21.33
C ARG A 442 30.84 -5.18 -21.76
N GLN A 443 30.99 -4.81 -23.04
CA GLN A 443 30.48 -3.55 -23.59
C GLN A 443 28.97 -3.57 -23.84
N LEU A 444 28.44 -4.73 -24.27
CA LEU A 444 27.04 -4.84 -24.63
C LEU A 444 26.12 -4.59 -23.43
N PRO A 445 25.10 -3.73 -23.57
CA PRO A 445 24.10 -3.48 -22.54
C PRO A 445 22.97 -4.53 -22.53
N TYR A 446 23.09 -5.58 -23.33
CA TYR A 446 22.23 -6.75 -23.34
C TYR A 446 23.06 -8.04 -23.24
N VAL A 447 22.39 -9.15 -22.95
CA VAL A 447 23.05 -10.44 -22.75
C VAL A 447 23.67 -10.92 -24.06
N PHE A 448 24.97 -11.22 -24.02
CA PHE A 448 25.67 -12.00 -25.03
C PHE A 448 26.30 -13.22 -24.35
N ARG A 449 25.84 -14.42 -24.72
CA ARG A 449 26.29 -15.68 -24.12
C ARG A 449 26.69 -16.69 -25.19
N GLY A 450 27.59 -17.59 -24.88
CA GLY A 450 27.99 -18.61 -25.84
C GLY A 450 28.97 -19.61 -25.26
N GLY A 451 29.18 -20.68 -26.01
CA GLY A 451 30.10 -21.77 -25.67
C GLY A 451 31.50 -21.59 -26.27
N TRP A 452 32.03 -20.35 -26.33
CA TRP A 452 33.26 -20.05 -27.07
C TRP A 452 34.58 -20.41 -26.35
N ASN A 453 34.51 -21.20 -25.28
CA ASN A 453 35.70 -21.84 -24.68
C ASN A 453 36.08 -23.15 -25.42
N ASP A 454 35.57 -23.33 -26.63
CA ASP A 454 35.80 -24.50 -27.49
C ASP A 454 37.20 -24.43 -28.14
N GLN A 455 37.88 -25.57 -28.19
CA GLN A 455 39.25 -25.67 -28.72
C GLN A 455 39.38 -25.20 -30.17
N SER A 456 38.32 -25.33 -30.98
CA SER A 456 38.30 -24.87 -32.38
C SER A 456 38.50 -23.35 -32.54
N LEU A 457 38.14 -22.56 -31.53
CA LEU A 457 38.27 -21.10 -31.57
C LEU A 457 39.63 -20.61 -31.05
N MET A 458 40.42 -21.47 -30.40
CA MET A 458 41.65 -21.05 -29.70
C MET A 458 42.73 -20.52 -30.64
N SER A 459 42.79 -21.01 -31.87
CA SER A 459 43.73 -20.54 -32.90
C SER A 459 43.15 -19.43 -33.79
N THR A 460 41.88 -19.06 -33.59
CA THR A 460 41.22 -18.07 -34.44
C THR A 460 41.59 -16.66 -33.99
N VAL A 461 42.11 -15.86 -34.93
CA VAL A 461 42.52 -14.48 -34.70
C VAL A 461 41.45 -13.53 -35.21
N PHE A 462 41.10 -12.55 -34.40
CA PHE A 462 40.21 -11.46 -34.76
C PHE A 462 40.99 -10.14 -34.85
N LYS A 463 40.70 -9.35 -35.88
CA LYS A 463 41.26 -8.00 -36.03
C LYS A 463 40.14 -6.98 -36.19
N PRO A 464 40.00 -6.00 -35.28
CA PRO A 464 39.02 -4.94 -35.43
C PRO A 464 39.26 -4.15 -36.73
N GLN A 465 38.20 -3.88 -37.50
CA GLN A 465 38.29 -3.12 -38.74
C GLN A 465 38.28 -1.60 -38.52
N SER A 466 37.72 -1.15 -37.39
CA SER A 466 37.59 0.26 -37.03
C SER A 466 37.60 0.40 -35.51
N ARG A 467 37.95 1.60 -35.03
CA ARG A 467 37.91 1.95 -33.60
C ARG A 467 36.50 1.95 -33.05
N SER A 468 35.51 2.22 -33.90
CA SER A 468 34.08 2.16 -33.57
C SER A 468 33.37 1.32 -34.62
N VAL A 469 32.67 0.28 -34.18
CA VAL A 469 31.85 -0.62 -35.02
C VAL A 469 30.52 -0.90 -34.35
N THR A 470 29.49 -1.20 -35.12
CA THR A 470 28.22 -1.68 -34.56
C THR A 470 28.32 -3.13 -34.11
N ALA A 471 27.48 -3.55 -33.16
CA ALA A 471 27.35 -4.95 -32.77
C ALA A 471 27.03 -5.85 -33.98
N HIS A 472 26.17 -5.38 -34.89
CA HIS A 472 25.89 -6.04 -36.16
C HIS A 472 27.17 -6.32 -36.98
N GLN A 473 27.99 -5.28 -37.23
CA GLN A 473 29.25 -5.43 -37.96
C GLN A 473 30.21 -6.38 -37.26
N PHE A 474 30.30 -6.31 -35.93
CA PHE A 474 31.10 -7.24 -35.14
C PHE A 474 30.66 -8.69 -35.34
N PHE A 475 29.36 -8.99 -35.18
CA PHE A 475 28.85 -10.36 -35.35
C PHE A 475 29.03 -10.88 -36.78
N THR A 476 28.86 -10.04 -37.80
CA THR A 476 29.15 -10.40 -39.19
C THR A 476 30.62 -10.79 -39.36
N ASN A 477 31.54 -9.96 -38.85
CA ASN A 477 32.98 -10.21 -38.97
C ASN A 477 33.41 -11.47 -38.21
N VAL A 478 32.95 -11.65 -36.97
CA VAL A 478 33.22 -12.86 -36.18
C VAL A 478 32.74 -14.10 -36.92
N SER A 479 31.51 -14.09 -37.45
CA SER A 479 30.97 -15.24 -38.17
C SER A 479 31.73 -15.58 -39.46
N GLY A 480 32.43 -14.62 -40.07
CA GLY A 480 33.31 -14.84 -41.21
C GLY A 480 34.73 -15.29 -40.83
N SER A 481 35.12 -15.10 -39.57
CA SER A 481 36.39 -15.60 -39.03
C SER A 481 36.31 -17.01 -38.45
N THR A 482 35.11 -17.53 -38.20
CA THR A 482 34.88 -18.88 -37.65
C THR A 482 34.52 -19.89 -38.73
N ASP A 483 34.65 -21.18 -38.42
CA ASP A 483 34.13 -22.25 -39.28
C ASP A 483 32.59 -22.21 -39.41
N ASP A 484 32.06 -22.89 -40.43
CA ASP A 484 30.62 -22.91 -40.75
C ASP A 484 29.76 -23.66 -39.72
N GLN A 485 30.39 -24.32 -38.74
CA GLN A 485 29.68 -24.97 -37.63
C GLN A 485 29.36 -23.99 -36.51
N TRP A 486 29.85 -22.74 -36.56
CA TRP A 486 29.49 -21.70 -35.60
C TRP A 486 28.32 -20.85 -36.09
N GLN A 487 27.42 -20.54 -35.16
CA GLN A 487 26.27 -19.70 -35.41
C GLN A 487 26.14 -18.65 -34.31
N ILE A 488 26.04 -17.39 -34.71
CA ILE A 488 25.56 -16.32 -33.84
C ILE A 488 24.08 -16.10 -34.13
N THR A 489 23.27 -16.05 -33.08
CA THR A 489 21.81 -15.88 -33.17
C THR A 489 21.40 -14.64 -32.40
N ALA A 490 20.77 -13.68 -33.07
CA ALA A 490 20.14 -12.55 -32.41
C ALA A 490 18.66 -12.84 -32.15
N PHE A 491 18.32 -12.84 -30.87
CA PHE A 491 16.95 -12.91 -30.36
C PHE A 491 16.47 -11.52 -29.99
N PRO A 492 15.17 -11.37 -29.68
CA PRO A 492 14.65 -10.07 -29.28
C PRO A 492 15.31 -9.40 -28.10
N GLY A 493 15.77 -10.17 -27.12
CA GLY A 493 16.34 -9.65 -25.87
C GLY A 493 17.83 -9.85 -25.67
N PHE A 494 18.46 -10.68 -26.51
CA PHE A 494 19.83 -11.15 -26.29
C PHE A 494 20.44 -11.76 -27.55
N VAL A 495 21.75 -12.01 -27.52
CA VAL A 495 22.49 -12.70 -28.57
C VAL A 495 23.13 -13.96 -28.00
N THR A 496 23.16 -15.04 -28.78
CA THR A 496 23.91 -16.26 -28.46
C THR A 496 24.92 -16.63 -29.52
N MET A 497 25.96 -17.38 -29.13
CA MET A 497 26.90 -18.01 -30.05
C MET A 497 27.16 -19.46 -29.65
N TYR A 498 26.74 -20.40 -30.49
CA TYR A 498 26.86 -21.84 -30.26
C TYR A 498 27.17 -22.58 -31.57
N ARG A 499 27.47 -23.88 -31.46
CA ARG A 499 27.57 -24.76 -32.63
C ARG A 499 26.18 -24.90 -33.29
N GLY A 500 26.15 -24.94 -34.61
CA GLY A 500 24.95 -25.00 -35.45
C GLY A 500 25.24 -25.60 -36.84
N PRO A 501 24.33 -25.44 -37.82
CA PRO A 501 23.19 -24.52 -37.83
C PRO A 501 21.96 -25.03 -37.08
N VAL A 502 21.35 -24.18 -36.27
CA VAL A 502 20.05 -24.41 -35.60
C VAL A 502 19.11 -23.25 -35.91
N ASN A 503 17.89 -23.54 -36.33
CA ASN A 503 16.87 -22.50 -36.54
C ASN A 503 15.98 -22.40 -35.30
N TYR A 504 15.83 -21.19 -34.78
CA TYR A 504 15.01 -20.90 -33.61
C TYR A 504 13.75 -20.14 -34.03
N PRO A 505 12.56 -20.54 -33.55
CA PRO A 505 11.29 -19.88 -33.86
C PRO A 505 11.23 -18.38 -33.52
N SER A 506 12.00 -17.96 -32.51
CA SER A 506 12.01 -16.61 -31.95
C SER A 506 13.15 -15.73 -32.44
N ALA A 507 14.08 -16.26 -33.24
CA ALA A 507 15.22 -15.50 -33.74
C ALA A 507 14.81 -14.51 -34.84
N TRP A 508 15.47 -13.35 -34.86
CA TRP A 508 15.32 -12.35 -35.91
C TRP A 508 16.42 -12.41 -36.95
N GLN A 509 17.60 -12.88 -36.55
CA GLN A 509 18.77 -12.76 -37.39
C GLN A 509 19.81 -13.81 -37.01
N TYR A 510 20.43 -14.42 -38.02
CA TYR A 510 21.58 -15.29 -37.86
C TYR A 510 22.79 -14.70 -38.55
N TYR A 511 23.98 -15.01 -38.02
CA TYR A 511 25.25 -14.76 -38.65
C TYR A 511 25.98 -16.09 -38.80
N ARG A 512 26.30 -16.47 -40.04
CA ARG A 512 26.94 -17.75 -40.40
C ARG A 512 27.89 -17.51 -41.56
N GLY A 513 29.17 -17.87 -41.42
CA GLY A 513 30.15 -17.76 -42.50
C GLY A 513 30.26 -16.36 -43.12
N GLY A 514 30.12 -15.29 -42.31
CA GLY A 514 30.14 -13.90 -42.77
C GLY A 514 28.84 -13.43 -43.44
N THR A 515 27.84 -14.31 -43.58
CA THR A 515 26.54 -13.99 -44.15
C THR A 515 25.53 -13.69 -43.06
N VAL A 516 24.67 -12.71 -43.33
CA VAL A 516 23.54 -12.32 -42.48
C VAL A 516 22.27 -12.92 -43.06
N ILE A 517 21.54 -13.68 -42.24
CA ILE A 517 20.25 -14.27 -42.61
C ILE A 517 19.19 -13.66 -41.71
N GLU A 518 18.32 -12.83 -42.29
CA GLU A 518 17.16 -12.30 -41.58
C GLU A 518 16.03 -13.36 -41.54
N GLN A 519 15.40 -13.50 -40.38
CA GLN A 519 14.24 -14.35 -40.18
C GLN A 519 13.09 -13.51 -39.61
N ARG A 520 11.90 -13.69 -40.18
CA ARG A 520 10.67 -13.26 -39.52
C ARG A 520 10.32 -14.31 -38.45
N PRO A 521 10.27 -13.97 -37.16
CA PRO A 521 9.93 -14.93 -36.13
C PRO A 521 8.47 -15.35 -36.24
N GLU A 522 8.19 -16.56 -35.78
CA GLU A 522 6.88 -17.18 -35.89
C GLU A 522 5.78 -16.37 -35.17
N PHE A 523 6.11 -15.64 -34.10
CA PHE A 523 5.15 -14.82 -33.35
C PHE A 523 4.72 -13.52 -34.05
N LEU A 524 5.35 -13.15 -35.18
CA LEU A 524 4.94 -12.00 -36.01
C LEU A 524 4.14 -12.43 -37.26
N THR A 525 3.78 -13.71 -37.37
CA THR A 525 3.04 -14.27 -38.52
C THR A 525 1.54 -14.19 -38.27
N ARG A 526 0.74 -13.79 -39.27
CA ARG A 526 -0.72 -13.48 -39.19
C ARG A 526 -1.62 -14.57 -38.57
N GLN A 527 -1.12 -15.79 -38.35
CA GLN A 527 -1.86 -16.87 -37.72
C GLN A 527 -2.01 -16.71 -36.20
N TYR A 528 -1.31 -15.75 -35.58
CA TYR A 528 -1.21 -15.61 -34.12
C TYR A 528 -1.29 -14.15 -33.60
N LEU A 529 -1.73 -13.21 -34.45
CA LEU A 529 -2.22 -11.88 -34.07
C LEU A 529 -3.74 -11.91 -34.06
#